data_AF-A0A6B3I797-F1
#
_entry.id   AF-A0A6B3I797-F1
#
_cell.length_a   1.000
_cell.length_b   1.000
_cell.length_c   1.000
_cell.angle_alpha   90.00
_cell.angle_beta   90.00
_cell.angle_gamma   90.00
#
_symmetry.space_group_name_H-M   'P 1'
#
loop_
_entity.id
_entity.type
_entity.pdbx_description
1 polymer ?
#
loop_
_entity_poly.entity_id
_entity_poly.type
_entity_poly.pdbx_seq_one_letter_code
_entity_poly.pdbx_strand_id
1 'polypeptide(L)' 'RASVDAVRAMMRQSIGAVPDGLPVSTVAMSDEYDPVAMWLRANARPFYDREAHAPAGAPPAAPGYGYPPQQHR' A
#
# COMPACT_ATOMS: atom_id res chain seq x y z
N ARG A 1 -11.50 7.01 6.98
CA ARG A 1 -11.65 8.47 6.74
C ARG A 1 -10.60 9.26 7.53
N ALA A 2 -10.61 9.21 8.87
CA ALA A 2 -9.58 9.86 9.71
C ALA A 2 -8.12 9.53 9.32
N SER A 3 -7.82 8.27 8.97
CA SER A 3 -6.48 7.87 8.50
C SER A 3 -6.08 8.56 7.19
N VAL A 4 -7.03 8.77 6.26
CA VAL A 4 -6.79 9.46 4.99
C VAL A 4 -6.53 10.95 5.24
N ASP A 5 -7.28 11.56 6.16
CA ASP A 5 -7.10 12.96 6.53
C ASP A 5 -5.76 13.20 7.23
N ALA A 6 -5.35 12.28 8.11
CA ALA A 6 -4.03 12.29 8.75
C ALA A 6 -2.89 12.17 7.73
N VAL A 7 -2.99 11.24 6.77
CA VAL A 7 -2.01 11.10 5.68
C VAL A 7 -1.98 12.36 4.81
N ARG A 8 -3.13 12.95 4.49
CA ARG A 8 -3.20 14.19 3.72
C ARG A 8 -2.52 15.35 4.46
N ALA A 9 -2.68 15.44 5.78
CA ALA A 9 -2.00 16.43 6.60
C ALA A 9 -0.48 16.21 6.62
N MET A 10 -0.04 14.97 6.82
CA MET A 10 1.38 14.59 6.75
C MET A 10 2.00 14.95 5.40
N MET A 11 1.35 14.59 4.29
CA MET A 11 1.87 14.87 2.94
C MET A 11 2.01 16.38 2.66
N ARG A 12 1.07 17.21 3.13
CA ARG A 12 1.19 18.67 3.01
C ARG A 12 2.43 19.21 3.72
N GLN A 13 2.81 18.63 4.85
CA GLN A 13 4.01 19.01 5.58
C GLN A 13 5.27 18.48 4.88
N SER A 14 5.25 17.23 4.42
CA SER A 14 6.41 16.59 3.79
C SER A 14 6.78 17.14 2.41
N ILE A 15 5.79 17.63 1.63
CA ILE A 15 6.05 18.19 0.29
C ILE A 15 7.02 19.38 0.33
N GLY A 16 7.03 20.15 1.43
CA GLY A 16 7.97 21.27 1.59
C GLY A 16 9.44 20.84 1.74
N ALA A 17 9.71 19.56 2.01
CA ALA A 17 11.05 19.01 2.08
C ALA A 17 11.54 18.39 0.74
N VAL A 18 10.70 18.43 -0.30
CA VAL A 18 11.03 17.85 -1.61
C VAL A 18 11.95 18.81 -2.37
N PRO A 19 13.02 18.32 -3.03
CA PRO A 19 13.88 19.15 -3.86
C PRO A 19 13.11 19.86 -4.98
N ASP A 20 13.55 21.09 -5.30
CA ASP A 20 12.96 21.86 -6.38
C ASP A 20 13.02 21.10 -7.72
N GLY A 21 11.94 21.24 -8.51
CA GLY A 21 11.83 20.62 -9.82
C GLY A 21 11.49 19.12 -9.82
N LEU A 22 11.36 18.48 -8.65
CA LEU A 22 10.92 17.09 -8.57
C LEU A 22 9.38 17.00 -8.53
N PRO A 23 8.71 16.44 -9.56
CA PRO A 23 7.26 16.29 -9.55
C PRO A 23 6.81 15.26 -8.51
N VAL A 24 5.80 15.61 -7.72
CA VAL A 24 5.17 14.71 -6.75
C VAL A 24 3.70 14.57 -7.07
N SER A 25 3.24 13.33 -7.22
CA SER A 25 1.83 12.99 -7.44
C SER A 25 1.35 12.06 -6.34
N THR A 26 0.17 12.33 -5.79
CA THR A 26 -0.48 11.47 -4.79
C THR A 26 -1.55 10.61 -5.45
N VAL A 27 -1.58 9.32 -5.13
CA VAL A 27 -2.56 8.34 -5.64
C VAL A 27 -3.42 7.84 -4.48
N ALA A 28 -4.74 7.88 -4.63
CA ALA A 28 -5.65 7.35 -3.63
C ALA A 28 -5.86 5.84 -3.87
N MET A 29 -5.07 5.01 -3.20
CA MET A 29 -5.16 3.54 -3.32
C MET A 29 -6.51 2.93 -2.92
N SER A 30 -7.40 3.72 -2.30
CA SER A 30 -8.77 3.34 -1.93
C SER A 30 -9.79 3.50 -3.06
N ASP A 31 -9.45 4.23 -4.13
CA ASP A 31 -10.25 4.22 -5.34
C ASP A 31 -9.96 2.93 -6.11
N GLU A 32 -11.00 2.16 -6.41
CA GLU A 32 -10.86 0.88 -7.10
C GLU A 32 -10.58 1.03 -8.60
N TYR A 33 -10.91 2.20 -9.17
CA TYR A 33 -10.77 2.49 -10.59
C TYR A 33 -9.61 3.43 -10.92
N ASP A 34 -8.79 3.81 -9.93
CA ASP A 34 -7.58 4.59 -10.19
C ASP A 34 -6.59 3.74 -11.03
N PRO A 35 -6.22 4.18 -12.25
CA PRO A 35 -5.42 3.38 -13.16
C PRO A 35 -4.01 3.10 -12.62
N VAL A 36 -3.45 4.00 -11.80
CA VAL A 36 -2.14 3.80 -11.17
C VAL A 36 -2.27 2.80 -10.03
N ALA A 37 -3.32 2.88 -9.22
CA ALA A 37 -3.61 1.90 -8.18
C ALA A 37 -3.83 0.50 -8.77
N MET A 38 -4.57 0.40 -9.88
CA MET A 38 -4.76 -0.84 -10.62
C MET A 38 -3.44 -1.42 -11.15
N TRP A 39 -2.60 -0.58 -11.78
CA TRP A 39 -1.30 -1.01 -12.27
C TRP A 39 -0.37 -1.48 -11.13
N LEU A 40 -0.32 -0.74 -10.01
CA LEU A 40 0.47 -1.10 -8.84
C LEU A 40 0.02 -2.44 -8.24
N ARG A 41 -1.28 -2.70 -8.13
CA ARG A 41 -1.80 -3.99 -7.64
C ARG A 41 -1.39 -5.16 -8.53
N ALA A 42 -1.30 -4.95 -9.85
CA ALA A 42 -0.93 -5.99 -10.80
C ALA A 42 0.59 -6.22 -10.91
N ASN A 43 1.42 -5.20 -10.66
CA ASN A 43 2.85 -5.24 -11.00
C ASN A 43 3.80 -5.05 -9.80
N ALA A 44 3.34 -4.48 -8.69
CA ALA A 44 4.20 -4.28 -7.53
C ALA A 44 4.24 -5.54 -6.67
N ARG A 45 5.44 -5.98 -6.30
CA ARG A 45 5.60 -7.02 -5.28
C ARG A 45 5.20 -6.44 -3.93
N PRO A 46 4.21 -7.02 -3.21
CA PRO A 46 3.85 -6.51 -1.90
C PRO A 46 5.06 -6.55 -0.96
N PHE A 47 5.37 -5.42 -0.31
CA PHE A 47 6.38 -5.34 0.74
C PHE A 47 5.75 -5.36 2.14
N TYR A 48 4.45 -5.04 2.22
CA TYR A 48 3.65 -4.97 3.43
C TYR A 48 2.26 -5.53 3.13
N ASP A 49 1.82 -6.48 3.95
CA ASP A 49 0.46 -7.03 3.90
C ASP A 49 -0.34 -6.49 5.09
N ARG A 50 -1.37 -5.70 4.80
CA ARG A 50 -2.23 -5.11 5.84
C ARG A 50 -3.13 -6.16 6.48
N GLU A 51 -3.60 -7.14 5.72
CA GLU A 51 -4.53 -8.17 6.22
C GLU A 51 -3.80 -9.12 7.19
N ALA A 52 -2.52 -9.39 6.95
CA ALA A 52 -1.67 -10.10 7.90
C ALA A 52 -1.52 -9.40 9.26
N HIS A 53 -1.77 -8.09 9.33
CA HIS A 53 -1.70 -7.27 10.54
C HIS A 53 -3.08 -6.84 11.07
N ALA A 54 -4.18 -7.26 10.45
CA ALA A 54 -5.51 -7.00 10.97
C ALA A 54 -5.77 -7.83 12.25
N PRO A 55 -6.45 -7.27 13.28
CA PRO A 55 -6.83 -8.05 14.45
C PRO A 55 -7.67 -9.25 14.01
N ALA A 56 -7.29 -10.45 14.48
CA ALA A 56 -7.72 -11.73 13.93
C ALA A 56 -9.23 -11.82 13.66
N GLY A 57 -9.59 -11.72 12.37
CA GLY A 57 -10.87 -12.12 11.79
C GLY A 57 -10.55 -12.99 10.57
N ALA A 58 -11.17 -14.17 10.52
CA ALA A 58 -11.05 -15.28 9.56
C ALA A 58 -10.01 -15.17 8.43
N PRO A 59 -9.09 -16.15 8.29
CA PRO A 59 -8.06 -16.12 7.25
C PRO A 59 -8.71 -16.14 5.85
N PRO A 60 -8.35 -15.21 4.94
CA PRO A 60 -8.72 -15.33 3.54
C PRO A 60 -8.01 -16.56 2.93
N ALA A 61 -8.77 -17.41 2.25
CA ALA A 61 -8.24 -18.53 1.50
C ALA A 61 -7.35 -18.01 0.35
N ALA A 62 -6.04 -18.18 0.50
CA ALA A 62 -5.07 -17.80 -0.52
C ALA A 62 -5.23 -18.69 -1.78
N PRO A 63 -5.50 -18.13 -2.97
CA PRO A 63 -5.26 -18.84 -4.22
C PRO A 63 -3.75 -18.88 -4.43
N GLY A 64 -3.19 -20.09 -4.54
CA GLY A 64 -1.75 -20.33 -4.51
C GLY A 64 -0.94 -19.52 -5.53
N TYR A 65 0.09 -18.85 -5.03
CA TYR A 65 1.28 -18.47 -5.79
C TYR A 65 2.51 -18.79 -4.93
N GLY A 66 3.50 -19.42 -5.57
CA GLY A 66 4.58 -20.16 -4.93
C GLY A 66 5.45 -19.31 -4.01
N TYR A 67 5.52 -19.73 -2.75
CA TYR A 67 6.64 -19.44 -1.87
C TYR A 67 7.08 -20.78 -1.24
N PRO A 68 8.39 -21.14 -1.29
CA PRO A 68 8.87 -22.31 -0.59
C PRO A 68 8.77 -22.08 0.93
N PRO A 69 8.36 -23.10 1.72
CA PRO A 69 8.25 -22.95 3.16
C PRO A 69 9.60 -22.60 3.75
N GLN A 70 9.66 -21.50 4.51
CA GLN A 70 10.83 -21.14 5.28
C GLN A 70 11.02 -22.18 6.39
N GLN A 71 11.97 -23.08 6.19
CA GLN A 71 12.41 -24.03 7.21
C GLN A 71 13.18 -23.25 8.29
N HIS A 72 12.47 -22.89 9.36
CA HIS A 72 13.11 -22.47 10.60
C HIS A 72 13.76 -23.70 11.24
N ARG A 73 15.05 -23.58 11.54
CA ARG A 73 15.84 -24.58 12.26
C ARG A 73 15.85 -24.27 13.75
#